data_AF-A0A497REA1-F1
#
_entry.id   AF-A0A497REA1-F1
#
_cell.length_a   1.000
_cell.length_b   1.000
_cell.length_c   1.000
_cell.angle_alpha   90.00
_cell.angle_beta   90.00
_cell.angle_gamma   90.00
#
_symmetry.space_group_name_H-M   'P 1'
#
loop_
_entity.id
_entity.type
_entity.pdbx_description
1 polymer ?
#
loop_
_entity_poly.entity_id
_entity_poly.type
_entity_poly.pdbx_seq_one_letter_code
_entity_poly.pdbx_strand_id
1 'polypeptide(L)'
;METWLVFITAFGIALIFLIIAASRKNKKKRRQPEKTIQTYLSYGDFISAGKLYLRQKNYVEAANLYFRTPLDKRPLFESIVQQELGPKEAQLFWIKTGRRFERSDPERAKIAYLLAGAYFDVIKMFIDRNDTNTVIDLVKYIPPKFQEQTVRKLSQYSFNRGKYRISSELLRALGFVDEADAILAVGAHDYQAIEQPGVSASIYGELGRQDLVGESQEERGERALAAGRIEEAKEAFKQAIKAYDDSNQPKDALRVEKRLEKFVLLDKFRDYAAAGDIESAEEMIQEISDAFPALATSDLYAEIAVVLERNGKFSEAVNYFDKAADLTNNPLKKQSYVNALRRLASLIAAQRASGEGIATEDLSEPCPVCRRPIAKGQKIASCPYCHSIAHYSHLVEWVKVQGTCPICRRHLKTDDFKTE
;
A
#
# COMPACT_ATOMS: atom_id res chain seq x y z
N MET A 1 67.67 45.32 12.25
CA MET A 1 67.01 44.33 11.38
C MET A 1 68.07 43.73 10.49
N GLU A 2 68.28 42.43 10.59
CA GLU A 2 69.27 41.75 9.75
C GLU A 2 68.84 41.84 8.29
N THR A 3 69.77 42.21 7.41
CA THR A 3 69.51 42.51 5.99
C THR A 3 68.83 41.37 5.25
N TRP A 4 69.04 40.11 5.64
CA TRP A 4 68.40 38.94 5.03
C TRP A 4 66.89 38.84 5.27
N LEU A 5 66.37 39.36 6.40
CA LEU A 5 64.93 39.41 6.69
C LEU A 5 64.19 40.37 5.73
N VAL A 6 64.85 41.45 5.30
CA VAL A 6 64.32 42.38 4.30
C VAL A 6 64.27 41.73 2.90
N PHE A 7 65.27 40.91 2.55
CA PHE A 7 65.27 40.18 1.28
C PHE A 7 64.19 39.10 1.21
N ILE A 8 63.96 38.32 2.28
CA ILE A 8 62.91 37.30 2.31
C ILE A 8 61.52 37.92 2.21
N THR A 9 61.28 39.02 2.93
CA THR A 9 59.98 39.72 2.87
C THR A 9 59.73 40.34 1.49
N ALA A 10 60.74 40.98 0.88
CA ALA A 10 60.63 41.50 -0.48
C ALA A 10 60.37 40.39 -1.52
N PHE A 11 61.06 39.25 -1.41
CA PHE A 11 60.86 38.11 -2.30
C PHE A 11 59.47 37.48 -2.13
N GLY A 12 58.99 37.32 -0.89
CA GLY A 12 57.65 36.84 -0.61
C GLY A 12 56.55 37.73 -1.20
N ILE A 13 56.69 39.06 -1.08
CA ILE A 13 55.76 40.02 -1.69
C ILE A 13 55.78 39.92 -3.22
N ALA A 14 56.96 39.80 -3.84
CA ALA A 14 57.10 39.64 -5.29
C ALA A 14 56.44 38.34 -5.79
N LEU A 15 56.60 37.23 -5.07
CA LEU A 15 55.98 35.94 -5.40
C LEU A 15 54.45 36.03 -5.31
N ILE A 16 53.91 36.66 -4.27
CA ILE A 16 52.47 36.90 -4.12
C ILE A 16 51.95 37.77 -5.27
N PHE A 17 52.66 38.84 -5.65
CA PHE A 17 52.29 39.68 -6.79
C PHE A 17 52.26 38.89 -8.11
N LEU A 18 53.23 38.00 -8.34
CA LEU A 18 53.27 37.13 -9.51
C LEU A 18 52.08 36.15 -9.54
N ILE A 19 51.73 35.55 -8.39
CA ILE A 19 50.55 34.66 -8.27
C ILE A 19 49.26 35.45 -8.54
N ILE A 20 49.12 36.66 -8.01
CA ILE A 20 47.95 37.53 -8.25
C ILE A 20 47.88 37.94 -9.72
N ALA A 21 48.99 38.32 -10.34
CA ALA A 21 49.05 38.71 -11.75
C ALA A 21 48.70 37.52 -12.68
N ALA A 22 49.23 36.34 -12.40
CA ALA A 22 48.90 35.10 -13.10
C ALA A 22 47.41 34.73 -12.94
N SER A 23 46.88 34.87 -11.73
CA SER A 23 45.45 34.67 -11.42
C SER A 23 44.56 35.66 -12.19
N ARG A 24 44.92 36.95 -12.23
CA ARG A 24 44.18 37.98 -12.99
C ARG A 24 44.22 37.71 -14.50
N LYS A 25 45.37 37.30 -15.05
CA LYS A 25 45.50 36.94 -16.47
C LYS A 25 44.64 35.72 -16.82
N ASN A 26 44.60 34.71 -15.94
CA ASN A 26 43.72 33.55 -16.09
C ASN A 26 42.23 33.91 -15.97
N LYS A 27 41.85 34.82 -15.05
CA LYS A 27 40.47 35.33 -14.95
C LYS A 27 40.04 36.09 -16.22
N LYS A 28 40.93 36.90 -16.81
CA LYS A 28 40.62 37.63 -18.06
C LYS A 28 40.40 36.68 -19.24
N LYS A 29 41.21 35.61 -19.35
CA LYS A 29 41.01 34.54 -20.35
C LYS A 29 39.73 33.75 -20.15
N ARG A 30 39.26 33.55 -18.90
CA ARG A 30 37.98 32.88 -18.61
C ARG A 30 36.74 33.76 -18.86
N ARG A 31 36.83 35.08 -18.65
CA ARG A 31 35.70 36.02 -18.84
C ARG A 31 35.34 36.29 -20.31
N GLN A 32 36.31 36.24 -21.21
CA GLN A 32 36.03 36.47 -22.64
C GLN A 32 35.03 35.47 -23.22
N PRO A 33 35.18 34.14 -23.04
CA PRO A 33 34.25 33.21 -23.64
C PRO A 33 32.89 33.18 -22.95
N GLU A 34 32.75 33.56 -21.68
CA GLU A 34 31.43 33.72 -21.03
C GLU A 34 30.58 34.79 -21.73
N LYS A 35 31.16 35.96 -22.03
CA LYS A 35 30.46 37.04 -22.76
C LYS A 35 30.08 36.60 -24.18
N THR A 36 30.98 35.90 -24.86
CA THR A 36 30.71 35.36 -26.20
C THR A 36 29.58 34.33 -26.18
N ILE A 37 29.58 33.41 -25.20
CA ILE A 37 28.49 32.45 -25.02
C ILE A 37 27.17 33.17 -24.79
N GLN A 38 27.12 34.15 -23.89
CA GLN A 38 25.91 34.94 -23.63
C GLN A 38 25.40 35.65 -24.89
N THR A 39 26.32 36.16 -25.71
CA THR A 39 25.98 36.80 -27.00
C THR A 39 25.32 35.80 -27.95
N TYR A 40 25.87 34.60 -28.12
CA TYR A 40 25.24 33.55 -28.94
C TYR A 40 23.87 33.14 -28.40
N LEU A 41 23.74 33.01 -27.07
CA LEU A 41 22.47 32.68 -26.44
C LEU A 41 21.41 33.77 -26.66
N SER A 42 21.80 35.06 -26.63
CA SER A 42 20.85 36.16 -26.92
C SER A 42 20.37 36.18 -28.37
N TYR A 43 21.16 35.65 -29.30
CA TYR A 43 20.76 35.49 -30.71
C TYR A 43 20.07 34.14 -31.00
N GLY A 44 19.87 33.28 -29.99
CA GLY A 44 19.31 31.94 -30.18
C GLY A 44 20.23 30.96 -30.92
N ASP A 45 21.54 31.27 -31.02
CA ASP A 45 22.53 30.38 -31.62
C ASP A 45 23.06 29.38 -30.58
N PHE A 46 22.21 28.41 -30.25
CA PHE A 46 22.53 27.37 -29.28
C PHE A 46 23.70 26.47 -29.72
N ILE A 47 23.93 26.35 -31.02
CA ILE A 47 24.95 25.50 -31.62
C ILE A 47 26.34 26.07 -31.33
N SER A 48 26.56 27.35 -31.64
CA SER A 48 27.82 28.03 -31.37
C SER A 48 28.10 28.12 -29.87
N ALA A 49 27.08 28.39 -29.05
CA ALA A 49 27.19 28.38 -27.60
C ALA A 49 27.56 26.98 -27.05
N GLY A 50 26.90 25.93 -27.55
CA GLY A 50 27.18 24.53 -27.19
C GLY A 50 28.62 24.13 -27.49
N LYS A 51 29.12 24.49 -28.68
CA LYS A 51 30.52 24.28 -29.09
C LYS A 51 31.52 24.90 -28.11
N LEU A 52 31.27 26.13 -27.66
CA LEU A 52 32.12 26.80 -26.68
C LEU A 52 32.07 26.12 -25.30
N TYR A 53 30.89 25.68 -24.85
CA TYR A 53 30.77 24.92 -23.60
C TYR A 53 31.50 23.58 -23.65
N LEU A 54 31.44 22.85 -24.77
CA LEU A 54 32.19 21.60 -24.97
C LEU A 54 33.70 21.82 -24.87
N ARG A 55 34.24 22.86 -25.54
CA ARG A 55 35.66 23.24 -25.45
C ARG A 55 36.11 23.60 -24.04
N GLN A 56 35.21 24.19 -23.25
CA GLN A 56 35.45 24.49 -21.83
C GLN A 56 35.26 23.28 -20.91
N LYS A 57 34.89 22.10 -21.44
CA LYS A 57 34.51 20.91 -20.69
C LYS A 57 33.32 21.15 -19.74
N ASN A 58 32.48 22.15 -20.03
CA ASN A 58 31.24 22.40 -19.32
C ASN A 58 30.11 21.58 -19.97
N TYR A 59 30.19 20.27 -19.81
CA TYR A 59 29.28 19.31 -20.44
C TYR A 59 27.83 19.47 -19.96
N VAL A 60 27.66 19.92 -18.72
CA VAL A 60 26.36 20.17 -18.09
C VAL A 60 25.58 21.21 -18.88
N GLU A 61 26.18 22.36 -19.18
CA GLU A 61 25.50 23.41 -19.92
C GLU A 61 25.37 23.07 -21.40
N ALA A 62 26.37 22.42 -22.01
CA ALA A 62 26.26 21.94 -23.38
C ALA A 62 25.06 20.99 -23.55
N ALA A 63 24.86 20.05 -22.63
CA ALA A 63 23.71 19.13 -22.64
C ALA A 63 22.37 19.86 -22.47
N ASN A 64 22.31 20.85 -21.55
CA ASN A 64 21.11 21.67 -21.38
C ASN A 64 20.75 22.43 -22.66
N LEU A 65 21.75 22.93 -23.39
CA LEU A 65 21.55 23.64 -24.66
C LEU A 65 21.05 22.73 -25.77
N TYR A 66 21.49 21.47 -25.83
CA TYR A 66 20.97 20.51 -26.81
C TYR A 66 19.44 20.40 -26.73
N PHE A 67 18.89 20.26 -25.51
CA PHE A 67 17.44 20.14 -25.32
C PHE A 67 16.67 21.45 -25.56
N ARG A 68 17.35 22.60 -25.54
CA ARG A 68 16.79 23.91 -25.94
C ARG A 68 16.92 24.17 -27.44
N THR A 69 17.75 23.40 -28.15
CA THR A 69 17.98 23.56 -29.58
C THR A 69 16.73 23.08 -30.36
N PRO A 70 16.23 23.88 -31.33
CA PRO A 70 15.15 23.48 -32.22
C PRO A 70 15.39 22.12 -32.87
N LEU A 71 14.33 21.32 -33.07
CA LEU A 71 14.43 19.93 -33.51
C LEU A 71 15.17 19.78 -34.86
N ASP A 72 14.92 20.69 -35.81
CA ASP A 72 15.58 20.76 -37.12
C ASP A 72 17.10 21.00 -37.03
N LYS A 73 17.55 21.61 -35.93
CA LYS A 73 18.97 21.96 -35.68
C LYS A 73 19.72 20.96 -34.82
N ARG A 74 19.05 19.98 -34.21
CA ARG A 74 19.68 18.98 -33.33
C ARG A 74 20.73 18.10 -34.03
N PRO A 75 20.53 17.63 -35.27
CA PRO A 75 21.55 16.84 -35.97
C PRO A 75 22.88 17.61 -36.15
N LEU A 76 22.82 18.92 -36.34
CA LEU A 76 24.01 19.77 -36.42
C LEU A 76 24.69 19.93 -35.04
N PHE A 77 23.93 20.00 -33.96
CA PHE A 77 24.50 19.99 -32.61
C PHE A 77 25.21 18.65 -32.31
N GLU A 78 24.60 17.53 -32.71
CA GLU A 78 25.15 16.17 -32.54
C GLU A 78 26.47 15.99 -33.30
N SER A 79 26.55 16.47 -34.54
CA SER A 79 27.79 16.42 -35.33
C SER A 79 28.91 17.25 -34.70
N ILE A 80 28.60 18.40 -34.10
CA ILE A 80 29.57 19.20 -33.34
C ILE A 80 30.06 18.46 -32.08
N VAL A 81 29.16 17.79 -31.36
CA VAL A 81 29.56 16.97 -30.19
C VAL A 81 30.56 15.90 -30.62
N GLN A 82 30.28 15.19 -31.73
CA GLN A 82 31.20 14.19 -32.27
C GLN A 82 32.51 14.79 -32.76
N GLN A 83 32.47 15.93 -33.46
CA GLN A 83 33.66 16.60 -33.98
C GLN A 83 34.58 17.12 -32.86
N GLU A 84 34.03 17.74 -31.83
CA GLU A 84 34.81 18.38 -30.77
C GLU A 84 35.31 17.39 -29.71
N LEU A 85 34.60 16.30 -29.46
CA LEU A 85 34.97 15.32 -28.43
C LEU A 85 35.63 14.06 -29.02
N GLY A 86 35.30 13.68 -30.25
CA GLY A 86 35.59 12.35 -30.79
C GLY A 86 34.50 11.33 -30.44
N PRO A 87 34.44 10.17 -31.12
CA PRO A 87 33.32 9.23 -31.01
C PRO A 87 33.11 8.66 -29.59
N LYS A 88 34.21 8.28 -28.92
CA LYS A 88 34.16 7.64 -27.60
C LYS A 88 33.76 8.63 -26.50
N GLU A 89 34.34 9.82 -26.52
CA GLU A 89 34.03 10.88 -25.57
C GLU A 89 32.64 11.46 -25.80
N ALA A 90 32.17 11.57 -27.05
CA ALA A 90 30.80 11.92 -27.38
C ALA A 90 29.80 10.90 -26.82
N GLN A 91 30.07 9.61 -26.96
CA GLN A 91 29.27 8.56 -26.33
C GLN A 91 29.21 8.71 -24.80
N LEU A 92 30.36 8.89 -24.14
CA LEU A 92 30.42 9.10 -22.69
C LEU A 92 29.71 10.39 -22.24
N PHE A 93 29.80 11.46 -23.03
CA PHE A 93 29.09 12.71 -22.80
C PHE A 93 27.58 12.48 -22.75
N TRP A 94 27.03 11.74 -23.72
CA TRP A 94 25.61 11.42 -23.79
C TRP A 94 25.17 10.45 -22.67
N ILE A 95 25.96 9.44 -22.31
CA ILE A 95 25.66 8.55 -21.16
C ILE A 95 25.57 9.35 -19.85
N LYS A 96 26.54 10.24 -19.60
CA LYS A 96 26.54 11.10 -18.40
C LYS A 96 25.34 12.04 -18.38
N THR A 97 24.96 12.54 -19.55
CA THR A 97 23.77 13.37 -19.72
C THR A 97 22.51 12.58 -19.40
N GLY A 98 22.38 11.35 -19.90
CA GLY A 98 21.28 10.44 -19.60
C GLY A 98 21.09 10.21 -18.09
N ARG A 99 22.17 9.79 -17.41
CA ARG A 99 22.17 9.56 -15.95
C ARG A 99 21.77 10.79 -15.14
N ARG A 100 22.09 11.99 -15.62
CA ARG A 100 21.73 13.24 -14.93
C ARG A 100 20.24 13.53 -15.01
N PHE A 101 19.62 13.28 -16.16
CA PHE A 101 18.19 13.51 -16.37
C PHE A 101 17.32 12.34 -15.91
N GLU A 102 17.90 11.17 -15.66
CA GLU A 102 17.22 9.92 -15.31
C GLU A 102 16.16 10.07 -14.21
N ARG A 103 16.36 10.94 -13.22
CA ARG A 103 15.37 11.18 -12.16
C ARG A 103 14.41 12.32 -12.46
N SER A 104 14.89 13.40 -13.08
CA SER A 104 14.13 14.65 -13.24
C SER A 104 13.33 14.75 -14.53
N ASP A 105 13.85 14.21 -15.63
CA ASP A 105 13.23 14.28 -16.96
C ASP A 105 13.56 13.00 -17.76
N PRO A 106 12.70 11.96 -17.66
CA PRO A 106 12.97 10.64 -18.24
C PRO A 106 13.02 10.66 -19.77
N GLU A 107 12.28 11.59 -20.38
CA GLU A 107 12.24 11.76 -21.83
C GLU A 107 13.54 12.33 -22.35
N ARG A 108 14.13 13.32 -21.65
CA ARG A 108 15.48 13.80 -21.98
C ARG A 108 16.54 12.73 -21.74
N ALA A 109 16.41 11.97 -20.65
CA ALA A 109 17.33 10.87 -20.36
C ALA A 109 17.30 9.81 -21.47
N LYS A 110 16.09 9.44 -21.93
CA LYS A 110 15.86 8.53 -23.05
C LYS A 110 16.59 8.99 -24.32
N ILE A 111 16.36 10.24 -24.73
CA ILE A 111 17.02 10.81 -25.91
C ILE A 111 18.55 10.77 -25.76
N ALA A 112 19.09 11.18 -24.62
CA ALA A 112 20.53 11.19 -24.39
C ALA A 112 21.13 9.77 -24.47
N TYR A 113 20.52 8.77 -23.85
CA TYR A 113 21.02 7.40 -23.96
C TYR A 113 20.93 6.83 -25.38
N LEU A 114 19.87 7.16 -26.14
CA LEU A 114 19.74 6.75 -27.53
C LEU A 114 20.84 7.38 -28.41
N LEU A 115 21.15 8.67 -28.22
CA LEU A 115 22.27 9.32 -28.90
C LEU A 115 23.63 8.68 -28.56
N ALA A 116 23.76 8.11 -27.36
CA ALA A 116 24.95 7.37 -26.97
C ALA A 116 25.02 5.94 -27.54
N GLY A 117 23.95 5.43 -28.14
CA GLY A 117 23.80 4.00 -28.43
C GLY A 117 23.77 3.12 -27.16
N ALA A 118 23.42 3.71 -26.00
CA ALA A 118 23.39 3.05 -24.70
C ALA A 118 22.01 2.39 -24.44
N TYR A 119 21.60 1.51 -25.36
CA TYR A 119 20.26 0.90 -25.36
C TYR A 119 19.94 0.13 -24.08
N PHE A 120 20.94 -0.56 -23.51
CA PHE A 120 20.77 -1.29 -22.26
C PHE A 120 20.45 -0.36 -21.10
N ASP A 121 21.17 0.77 -20.96
CA ASP A 121 20.96 1.72 -19.85
C ASP A 121 19.57 2.38 -19.93
N VAL A 122 19.11 2.75 -21.14
CA VAL A 122 17.78 3.37 -21.29
C VAL A 122 16.64 2.38 -21.02
N ILE A 123 16.74 1.15 -21.51
CA ILE A 123 15.68 0.15 -21.26
C ILE A 123 15.68 -0.22 -19.77
N LYS A 124 16.86 -0.41 -19.17
CA LYS A 124 17.01 -0.63 -17.72
C LYS A 124 16.33 0.47 -16.89
N MET A 125 16.50 1.73 -17.28
CA MET A 125 15.85 2.86 -16.61
C MET A 125 14.31 2.74 -16.64
N PHE A 126 13.71 2.36 -17.77
CA PHE A 126 12.26 2.19 -17.86
C PHE A 126 11.74 0.89 -17.23
N ILE A 127 12.54 -0.18 -17.23
CA ILE A 127 12.29 -1.38 -16.42
C ILE A 127 12.15 -0.95 -14.96
N ASP A 128 13.10 -0.15 -14.44
CA ASP A 128 13.10 0.32 -13.06
C ASP A 128 11.86 1.12 -12.68
N ARG A 129 11.26 1.82 -13.66
CA ARG A 129 10.02 2.60 -13.53
C ARG A 129 8.73 1.80 -13.77
N ASN A 130 8.84 0.52 -14.10
CA ASN A 130 7.71 -0.36 -14.42
C ASN A 130 6.90 0.08 -15.66
N ASP A 131 7.55 0.74 -16.63
CA ASP A 131 6.92 1.20 -17.87
C ASP A 131 7.13 0.18 -19.00
N THR A 132 6.26 -0.84 -19.01
CA THR A 132 6.35 -1.97 -19.95
C THR A 132 6.25 -1.52 -21.41
N ASN A 133 5.32 -0.62 -21.73
CA ASN A 133 5.08 -0.18 -23.11
C ASN A 133 6.32 0.51 -23.69
N THR A 134 6.94 1.41 -22.93
CA THR A 134 8.16 2.09 -23.38
C THR A 134 9.34 1.11 -23.47
N VAL A 135 9.44 0.14 -22.55
CA VAL A 135 10.48 -0.91 -22.62
C VAL A 135 10.38 -1.69 -23.92
N ILE A 136 9.18 -2.12 -24.33
CA ILE A 136 8.97 -2.87 -25.58
C ILE A 136 9.21 -2.00 -26.80
N ASP A 137 8.72 -0.77 -26.83
CA ASP A 137 8.98 0.17 -27.94
C ASP A 137 10.48 0.40 -28.13
N LEU A 138 11.26 0.46 -27.04
CA LEU A 138 12.69 0.71 -27.10
C LEU A 138 13.51 -0.44 -27.70
N VAL A 139 12.98 -1.68 -27.72
CA VAL A 139 13.67 -2.84 -28.31
C VAL A 139 13.93 -2.65 -29.81
N LYS A 140 13.07 -1.90 -30.51
CA LYS A 140 13.22 -1.65 -31.97
C LYS A 140 14.44 -0.80 -32.33
N TYR A 141 14.99 -0.05 -31.38
CA TYR A 141 16.18 0.78 -31.61
C TYR A 141 17.48 -0.01 -31.40
N ILE A 142 17.43 -1.22 -30.82
CA ILE A 142 18.62 -2.05 -30.67
C ILE A 142 19.03 -2.59 -32.03
N PRO A 143 20.30 -2.45 -32.46
CA PRO A 143 20.76 -2.99 -33.73
C PRO A 143 20.53 -4.51 -33.80
N PRO A 144 20.05 -5.07 -34.94
CA PRO A 144 19.71 -6.49 -35.05
C PRO A 144 20.82 -7.44 -34.58
N LYS A 145 22.08 -7.11 -34.90
CA LYS A 145 23.27 -7.88 -34.47
C LYS A 145 23.40 -8.08 -32.96
N PHE A 146 22.88 -7.14 -32.15
CA PHE A 146 22.98 -7.18 -30.69
C PHE A 146 21.62 -7.36 -30.01
N GLN A 147 20.53 -7.45 -30.78
CA GLN A 147 19.17 -7.37 -30.26
C GLN A 147 18.87 -8.53 -29.31
N GLU A 148 19.06 -9.77 -29.75
CA GLU A 148 18.82 -10.96 -28.94
C GLU A 148 19.63 -10.95 -27.63
N GLN A 149 20.95 -10.80 -27.73
CA GLN A 149 21.83 -10.83 -26.55
C GLN A 149 21.46 -9.73 -25.54
N THR A 150 21.13 -8.52 -26.02
CA THR A 150 20.77 -7.39 -25.16
C THR A 150 19.42 -7.63 -24.48
N VAL A 151 18.42 -8.09 -25.22
CA VAL A 151 17.08 -8.41 -24.69
C VAL A 151 17.14 -9.53 -23.66
N ARG A 152 17.90 -10.61 -23.90
CA ARG A 152 18.07 -11.68 -22.91
C ARG A 152 18.68 -11.18 -21.60
N LYS A 153 19.69 -10.29 -21.67
CA LYS A 153 20.26 -9.65 -20.47
C LYS A 153 19.27 -8.73 -19.76
N LEU A 154 18.44 -7.99 -20.50
CA LEU A 154 17.40 -7.12 -19.94
C LEU A 154 16.25 -7.92 -19.32
N SER A 155 15.89 -9.04 -19.93
CA SER A 155 14.92 -10.01 -19.40
C SER A 155 15.45 -10.57 -18.08
N GLN A 156 16.65 -11.13 -18.06
CA GLN A 156 17.29 -11.61 -16.83
C GLN A 156 17.40 -10.53 -15.74
N TYR A 157 17.73 -9.28 -16.12
CA TYR A 157 17.76 -8.16 -15.20
C TYR A 157 16.38 -7.87 -14.59
N SER A 158 15.32 -7.91 -15.39
CA SER A 158 13.93 -7.70 -14.97
C SER A 158 13.46 -8.85 -14.06
N PHE A 159 13.74 -10.09 -14.44
CA PHE A 159 13.45 -11.30 -13.67
C PHE A 159 14.06 -11.22 -12.27
N ASN A 160 15.34 -10.90 -12.15
CA ASN A 160 16.04 -10.78 -10.87
C ASN A 160 15.50 -9.67 -9.94
N ARG A 161 14.64 -8.79 -10.46
CA ARG A 161 13.94 -7.74 -9.69
C ARG A 161 12.47 -8.06 -9.43
N GLY A 162 12.02 -9.29 -9.72
CA GLY A 162 10.61 -9.69 -9.58
C GLY A 162 9.69 -9.05 -10.62
N LYS A 163 10.24 -8.53 -11.73
CA LYS A 163 9.46 -7.89 -12.81
C LYS A 163 9.17 -8.90 -13.92
N TYR A 164 8.50 -9.99 -13.55
CA TYR A 164 8.25 -11.15 -14.43
C TYR A 164 7.51 -10.78 -15.72
N ARG A 165 6.50 -9.89 -15.63
CA ARG A 165 5.76 -9.43 -16.82
C ARG A 165 6.67 -8.74 -17.83
N ILE A 166 7.45 -7.75 -17.40
CA ILE A 166 8.40 -7.04 -18.27
C ILE A 166 9.44 -8.00 -18.84
N SER A 167 9.93 -8.92 -18.01
CA SER A 167 10.88 -9.95 -18.41
C SER A 167 10.34 -10.85 -19.53
N SER A 168 9.07 -11.25 -19.43
CA SER A 168 8.35 -12.06 -20.41
C SER A 168 8.08 -11.28 -21.70
N GLU A 169 7.51 -10.07 -21.60
CA GLU A 169 7.21 -9.22 -22.76
C GLU A 169 8.47 -8.89 -23.58
N LEU A 170 9.61 -8.69 -22.92
CA LEU A 170 10.90 -8.51 -23.60
C LEU A 170 11.25 -9.71 -24.50
N LEU A 171 11.03 -10.93 -24.03
CA LEU A 171 11.28 -12.15 -24.81
C LEU A 171 10.24 -12.34 -25.92
N ARG A 172 8.96 -12.06 -25.64
CA ARG A 172 7.89 -12.08 -26.65
C ARG A 172 8.16 -11.10 -27.79
N ALA A 173 8.72 -9.92 -27.51
CA ALA A 173 9.08 -8.92 -28.52
C ALA A 173 10.08 -9.44 -29.57
N LEU A 174 10.81 -10.52 -29.27
CA LEU A 174 11.71 -11.22 -30.21
C LEU A 174 11.17 -12.56 -30.71
N GLY A 175 9.93 -12.92 -30.35
CA GLY A 175 9.31 -14.18 -30.74
C GLY A 175 9.68 -15.38 -29.86
N PHE A 176 10.36 -15.20 -28.73
CA PHE A 176 10.68 -16.28 -27.79
C PHE A 176 9.50 -16.57 -26.86
N VAL A 177 8.39 -17.03 -27.43
CA VAL A 177 7.11 -17.24 -26.72
C VAL A 177 7.25 -18.26 -25.59
N ASP A 178 7.85 -19.42 -25.84
CA ASP A 178 7.95 -20.50 -24.84
C ASP A 178 8.79 -20.09 -23.60
N GLU A 179 9.91 -19.39 -23.81
CA GLU A 179 10.72 -18.86 -22.70
C GLU A 179 9.98 -17.77 -21.92
N ALA A 180 9.23 -16.93 -22.64
CA ALA A 180 8.41 -15.88 -22.03
C ALA A 180 7.29 -16.46 -21.16
N ASP A 181 6.66 -17.54 -21.62
CA ASP A 181 5.63 -18.28 -20.89
C ASP A 181 6.20 -18.96 -19.64
N ALA A 182 7.39 -19.56 -19.75
CA ALA A 182 8.09 -20.15 -18.61
C ALA A 182 8.40 -19.10 -17.53
N ILE A 183 8.82 -17.89 -17.91
CA ILE A 183 9.07 -16.79 -16.95
C ILE A 183 7.78 -16.37 -16.24
N LEU A 184 6.66 -16.27 -16.96
CA LEU A 184 5.38 -15.94 -16.35
C LEU A 184 4.90 -17.03 -15.40
N ALA A 185 5.07 -18.31 -15.76
CA ALA A 185 4.72 -19.42 -14.89
C ALA A 185 5.52 -19.38 -13.58
N VAL A 186 6.83 -19.11 -13.64
CA VAL A 186 7.67 -18.91 -12.45
C VAL A 186 7.18 -17.70 -11.64
N GLY A 187 6.88 -16.58 -12.31
CA GLY A 187 6.34 -15.40 -11.64
C GLY A 187 5.01 -15.64 -10.94
N ALA A 188 4.10 -16.40 -11.57
CA ALA A 188 2.81 -16.76 -11.00
C ALA A 188 2.96 -17.63 -9.74
N HIS A 189 3.89 -18.58 -9.76
CA HIS A 189 4.23 -19.39 -8.60
C HIS A 189 4.86 -18.54 -7.48
N ASP A 190 5.77 -17.62 -7.80
CA ASP A 190 6.37 -16.72 -6.82
C ASP A 190 5.32 -15.76 -6.20
N TYR A 191 4.38 -15.23 -6.98
CA TYR A 191 3.29 -14.40 -6.46
C TYR A 191 2.32 -15.17 -5.56
N GLN A 192 2.08 -16.44 -5.88
CA GLN A 192 1.28 -17.32 -5.03
C GLN A 192 1.94 -17.48 -3.64
N ALA A 193 3.27 -17.62 -3.62
CA ALA A 193 4.04 -17.68 -2.38
C ALA A 193 4.07 -16.35 -1.60
N ILE A 194 4.04 -15.19 -2.27
CA ILE A 194 4.03 -13.85 -1.64
C ILE A 194 2.59 -13.36 -1.34
N GLU A 195 1.64 -14.28 -1.20
CA GLU A 195 0.25 -13.99 -0.79
C GLU A 195 -0.57 -13.12 -1.76
N GLN A 196 -0.27 -13.16 -3.07
CA GLN A 196 -1.02 -12.45 -4.11
C GLN A 196 -1.69 -13.41 -5.12
N PRO A 197 -2.64 -14.24 -4.68
CA PRO A 197 -3.23 -15.28 -5.53
C PRO A 197 -4.02 -14.68 -6.71
N GLY A 198 -4.64 -13.51 -6.56
CA GLY A 198 -5.33 -12.86 -7.68
C GLY A 198 -4.39 -12.48 -8.84
N VAL A 199 -3.14 -12.10 -8.55
CA VAL A 199 -2.14 -11.77 -9.59
C VAL A 199 -1.68 -13.06 -10.28
N SER A 200 -1.44 -14.12 -9.50
CA SER A 200 -1.08 -15.44 -10.00
C SER A 200 -2.17 -16.01 -10.92
N ALA A 201 -3.45 -15.97 -10.51
CA ALA A 201 -4.60 -16.37 -11.33
C ALA A 201 -4.67 -15.59 -12.65
N SER A 202 -4.44 -14.27 -12.64
CA SER A 202 -4.41 -13.47 -13.86
C SER A 202 -3.30 -13.93 -14.82
N ILE A 203 -2.10 -14.22 -14.29
CA ILE A 203 -0.97 -14.66 -15.10
C ILE A 203 -1.22 -16.06 -15.69
N TYR A 204 -1.72 -17.00 -14.90
CA TYR A 204 -2.08 -18.33 -15.42
C TYR A 204 -3.17 -18.28 -16.49
N GLY A 205 -4.12 -17.34 -16.36
CA GLY A 205 -5.14 -17.08 -17.37
C GLY A 205 -4.54 -16.61 -18.71
N GLU A 206 -3.54 -15.71 -18.66
CA GLU A 206 -2.79 -15.26 -19.86
C GLU A 206 -2.03 -16.42 -20.53
N LEU A 207 -1.59 -17.42 -19.74
CA LEU A 207 -0.91 -18.63 -20.23
C LEU A 207 -1.87 -19.73 -20.69
N GLY A 208 -3.19 -19.52 -20.62
CA GLY A 208 -4.19 -20.54 -20.94
C GLY A 208 -4.22 -21.72 -19.96
N ARG A 209 -3.62 -21.58 -18.78
CA ARG A 209 -3.55 -22.61 -17.73
C ARG A 209 -4.70 -22.47 -16.74
N GLN A 210 -5.92 -22.70 -17.23
CA GLN A 210 -7.16 -22.55 -16.45
C GLN A 210 -7.22 -23.47 -15.22
N ASP A 211 -6.49 -24.59 -15.25
CA ASP A 211 -6.28 -25.47 -14.10
C ASP A 211 -5.62 -24.72 -12.93
N LEU A 212 -4.52 -24.01 -13.22
CA LEU A 212 -3.77 -23.24 -12.22
C LEU A 212 -4.50 -21.94 -11.83
N VAL A 213 -5.33 -21.38 -12.72
CA VAL A 213 -6.26 -20.30 -12.38
C VAL A 213 -7.23 -20.78 -11.29
N GLY A 214 -7.80 -21.98 -11.46
CA GLY A 214 -8.69 -22.61 -10.49
C GLY A 214 -8.02 -22.74 -9.11
N GLU A 215 -6.83 -23.34 -9.06
CA GLU A 215 -6.07 -23.54 -7.82
C GLU A 215 -5.77 -22.20 -7.11
N SER A 216 -5.33 -21.20 -7.88
CA SER A 216 -4.99 -19.88 -7.35
C SER A 216 -6.21 -19.15 -6.79
N GLN A 217 -7.37 -19.26 -7.46
CA GLN A 217 -8.63 -18.70 -6.97
C GLN A 217 -9.17 -19.43 -5.74
N GLU A 218 -8.98 -20.74 -5.65
CA GLU A 218 -9.30 -21.50 -4.44
C GLU A 218 -8.48 -21.01 -3.24
N GLU A 219 -7.16 -20.86 -3.41
CA GLU A 219 -6.28 -20.32 -2.37
C GLU A 219 -6.65 -18.87 -1.98
N ARG A 220 -7.08 -18.06 -2.96
CA ARG A 220 -7.64 -16.73 -2.68
C ARG A 220 -8.89 -16.84 -1.81
N GLY A 221 -9.78 -17.79 -2.12
CA GLY A 221 -10.98 -18.09 -1.34
C GLY A 221 -10.65 -18.47 0.09
N GLU A 222 -9.69 -19.38 0.29
CA GLU A 222 -9.20 -19.78 1.63
C GLU A 222 -8.67 -18.60 2.43
N ARG A 223 -7.84 -17.76 1.80
CA ARG A 223 -7.27 -16.58 2.46
C ARG A 223 -8.35 -15.55 2.80
N ALA A 224 -9.32 -15.36 1.91
CA ALA A 224 -10.46 -14.48 2.17
C ALA A 224 -11.30 -15.00 3.35
N LEU A 225 -11.53 -16.32 3.43
CA LEU A 225 -12.17 -16.96 4.59
C LEU A 225 -11.38 -16.75 5.89
N ALA A 226 -10.08 -16.99 5.89
CA ALA A 226 -9.22 -16.79 7.07
C ALA A 226 -9.20 -15.32 7.56
N ALA A 227 -9.44 -14.39 6.64
CA ALA A 227 -9.58 -12.96 6.91
C ALA A 227 -11.02 -12.53 7.26
N GLY A 228 -12.00 -13.45 7.30
CA GLY A 228 -13.41 -13.15 7.55
C GLY A 228 -14.13 -12.44 6.38
N ARG A 229 -13.51 -12.35 5.20
CA ARG A 229 -14.07 -11.70 3.99
C ARG A 229 -14.92 -12.68 3.19
N ILE A 230 -16.06 -13.07 3.76
CA ILE A 230 -16.93 -14.14 3.25
C ILE A 230 -17.38 -13.93 1.80
N GLU A 231 -17.81 -12.72 1.43
CA GLU A 231 -18.29 -12.46 0.05
C GLU A 231 -17.15 -12.51 -0.99
N GLU A 232 -15.96 -12.03 -0.62
CA GLU A 232 -14.77 -12.18 -1.48
C GLU A 232 -14.40 -13.66 -1.65
N ALA A 233 -14.54 -14.46 -0.59
CA ALA A 233 -14.32 -15.90 -0.67
C ALA A 233 -15.31 -16.60 -1.59
N LYS A 234 -16.63 -16.31 -1.45
CA LYS A 234 -17.68 -16.86 -2.33
C LYS A 234 -17.37 -16.55 -3.80
N GLU A 235 -17.00 -15.31 -4.10
CA GLU A 235 -16.66 -14.90 -5.45
C GLU A 235 -15.41 -15.59 -5.99
N ALA A 236 -14.36 -15.71 -5.16
CA ALA A 236 -13.15 -16.43 -5.54
C ALA A 236 -13.42 -17.92 -5.84
N PHE A 237 -14.23 -18.61 -5.02
CA PHE A 237 -14.61 -20.00 -5.28
C PHE A 237 -15.48 -20.15 -6.55
N LYS A 238 -16.39 -19.21 -6.84
CA LYS A 238 -17.13 -19.21 -8.12
C LYS A 238 -16.20 -19.07 -9.32
N GLN A 239 -15.21 -18.18 -9.22
CA GLN A 239 -14.18 -18.02 -10.25
C GLN A 239 -13.32 -19.28 -10.40
N ALA A 240 -13.02 -19.98 -9.30
CA ALA A 240 -12.30 -21.25 -9.31
C ALA A 240 -13.11 -22.35 -10.04
N ILE A 241 -14.40 -22.51 -9.72
CA ILE A 241 -15.29 -23.47 -10.39
C ILE A 241 -15.29 -23.24 -11.90
N LYS A 242 -15.51 -21.97 -12.31
CA LYS A 242 -15.50 -21.60 -13.73
C LYS A 242 -14.18 -21.98 -14.42
N ALA A 243 -13.05 -21.71 -13.77
CA ALA A 243 -11.73 -22.03 -14.32
C ALA A 243 -11.48 -23.56 -14.41
N TYR A 244 -11.97 -24.34 -13.44
CA TYR A 244 -11.92 -25.79 -13.50
C TYR A 244 -12.82 -26.37 -14.61
N ASP A 245 -14.01 -25.81 -14.81
CA ASP A 245 -14.87 -26.19 -15.95
C ASP A 245 -14.19 -25.87 -17.29
N ASP A 246 -13.61 -24.67 -17.41
CA ASP A 246 -12.89 -24.23 -18.62
C ASP A 246 -11.64 -25.08 -18.92
N SER A 247 -11.02 -25.70 -17.90
CA SER A 247 -9.89 -26.65 -18.04
C SER A 247 -10.31 -28.11 -18.14
N ASN A 248 -11.61 -28.41 -18.19
CA ASN A 248 -12.15 -29.77 -18.21
C ASN A 248 -11.70 -30.61 -16.99
N GLN A 249 -11.71 -30.00 -15.81
CA GLN A 249 -11.43 -30.63 -14.51
C GLN A 249 -12.70 -30.74 -13.64
N PRO A 250 -13.70 -31.56 -14.04
CA PRO A 250 -15.01 -31.59 -13.37
C PRO A 250 -14.95 -32.10 -11.93
N LYS A 251 -13.92 -32.88 -11.56
CA LYS A 251 -13.75 -33.36 -10.18
C LYS A 251 -13.40 -32.22 -9.22
N ASP A 252 -12.53 -31.32 -9.65
CA ASP A 252 -12.09 -30.16 -8.87
C ASP A 252 -13.19 -29.10 -8.82
N ALA A 253 -13.87 -28.84 -9.94
CA ALA A 253 -15.07 -28.02 -9.98
C ALA A 253 -16.12 -28.49 -8.96
N LEU A 254 -16.49 -29.78 -8.99
CA LEU A 254 -17.46 -30.36 -8.07
C LEU A 254 -17.00 -30.30 -6.60
N ARG A 255 -15.70 -30.45 -6.34
CA ARG A 255 -15.13 -30.34 -4.99
C ARG A 255 -15.31 -28.92 -4.44
N VAL A 256 -15.01 -27.90 -5.25
CA VAL A 256 -15.18 -26.49 -4.86
C VAL A 256 -16.66 -26.11 -4.79
N GLU A 257 -17.51 -26.63 -5.68
CA GLU A 257 -18.97 -26.43 -5.66
C GLU A 257 -19.58 -26.95 -4.35
N LYS A 258 -19.29 -28.19 -3.96
CA LYS A 258 -19.71 -28.75 -2.67
C LYS A 258 -19.25 -27.93 -1.47
N ARG A 259 -18.10 -27.27 -1.59
CA ARG A 259 -17.61 -26.36 -0.55
C ARG A 259 -18.39 -25.06 -0.54
N LEU A 260 -18.72 -24.51 -1.71
CA LEU A 260 -19.54 -23.32 -1.86
C LEU A 260 -20.97 -23.54 -1.32
N GLU A 261 -21.55 -24.72 -1.51
CA GLU A 261 -22.86 -25.10 -0.95
C GLU A 261 -22.89 -24.99 0.59
N LYS A 262 -21.78 -25.29 1.26
CA LYS A 262 -21.68 -25.19 2.74
C LYS A 262 -21.75 -23.76 3.25
N PHE A 263 -21.62 -22.73 2.40
CA PHE A 263 -21.75 -21.34 2.86
C PHE A 263 -23.14 -21.01 3.39
N VAL A 264 -24.16 -21.84 3.08
CA VAL A 264 -25.48 -21.74 3.71
C VAL A 264 -25.41 -21.83 5.24
N LEU A 265 -24.40 -22.51 5.80
CA LEU A 265 -24.17 -22.56 7.24
C LEU A 265 -23.80 -21.18 7.80
N LEU A 266 -22.93 -20.44 7.11
CA LEU A 266 -22.53 -19.09 7.50
C LEU A 266 -23.69 -18.10 7.38
N ASP A 267 -24.50 -18.23 6.32
CA ASP A 267 -25.67 -17.36 6.12
C ASP A 267 -26.72 -17.61 7.23
N LYS A 268 -27.03 -18.88 7.55
CA LYS A 268 -27.93 -19.23 8.68
C LYS A 268 -27.39 -18.77 10.03
N PHE A 269 -26.10 -18.92 10.28
CA PHE A 269 -25.47 -18.44 11.52
C PHE A 269 -25.67 -16.93 11.70
N ARG A 270 -25.47 -16.16 10.63
CA ARG A 270 -25.70 -14.71 10.63
C ARG A 270 -27.15 -14.36 10.85
N ASP A 271 -28.07 -15.11 10.26
CA ASP A 271 -29.51 -14.92 10.45
C ASP A 271 -29.91 -15.15 11.92
N TYR A 272 -29.43 -16.22 12.55
CA TYR A 272 -29.67 -16.47 13.99
C TYR A 272 -29.07 -15.37 14.87
N ALA A 273 -27.81 -14.99 14.61
CA ALA A 273 -27.17 -13.91 15.35
C ALA A 273 -27.96 -12.59 15.20
N ALA A 274 -28.36 -12.22 13.99
CA ALA A 274 -29.14 -11.01 13.69
C ALA A 274 -30.54 -11.03 14.35
N ALA A 275 -31.19 -12.19 14.40
CA ALA A 275 -32.45 -12.39 15.12
C ALA A 275 -32.30 -12.34 16.64
N GLY A 276 -31.07 -12.36 17.16
CA GLY A 276 -30.77 -12.40 18.59
C GLY A 276 -30.93 -13.79 19.21
N ASP A 277 -31.05 -14.84 18.39
CA ASP A 277 -31.06 -16.25 18.80
C ASP A 277 -29.62 -16.76 18.91
N ILE A 278 -28.96 -16.35 19.99
CA ILE A 278 -27.52 -16.57 20.15
C ILE A 278 -27.18 -18.04 20.44
N GLU A 279 -28.09 -18.77 21.09
CA GLU A 279 -27.92 -20.19 21.41
C GLU A 279 -27.81 -21.01 20.11
N SER A 280 -28.77 -20.83 19.20
CA SER A 280 -28.74 -21.46 17.87
C SER A 280 -27.49 -21.06 17.07
N ALA A 281 -27.06 -19.79 17.14
CA ALA A 281 -25.85 -19.34 16.48
C ALA A 281 -24.59 -20.01 17.06
N GLU A 282 -24.50 -20.18 18.39
CA GLU A 282 -23.38 -20.83 19.07
C GLU A 282 -23.31 -22.33 18.75
N GLU A 283 -24.46 -23.03 18.71
CA GLU A 283 -24.53 -24.45 18.33
C GLU A 283 -23.96 -24.72 16.92
N MET A 284 -24.11 -23.77 15.99
CA MET A 284 -23.59 -23.89 14.62
C MET A 284 -22.07 -23.74 14.51
N ILE A 285 -21.40 -23.17 15.52
CA ILE A 285 -19.97 -22.82 15.42
C ILE A 285 -19.10 -24.05 15.15
N GLN A 286 -19.41 -25.19 15.79
CA GLN A 286 -18.64 -26.42 15.58
C GLN A 286 -18.79 -26.94 14.15
N GLU A 287 -20.02 -26.99 13.63
CA GLU A 287 -20.29 -27.42 12.25
C GLU A 287 -19.63 -26.50 11.22
N ILE A 288 -19.65 -25.19 11.45
CA ILE A 288 -18.98 -24.20 10.61
C ILE A 288 -17.45 -24.38 10.67
N SER A 289 -16.89 -24.62 11.85
CA SER A 289 -15.45 -24.85 12.02
C SER A 289 -15.00 -26.12 11.30
N ASP A 290 -15.80 -27.17 11.29
CA ASP A 290 -15.52 -28.41 10.57
C ASP A 290 -15.67 -28.23 9.05
N ALA A 291 -16.63 -27.42 8.62
CA ALA A 291 -16.85 -27.08 7.21
C ALA A 291 -15.79 -26.13 6.65
N PHE A 292 -15.29 -25.19 7.46
CA PHE A 292 -14.38 -24.13 7.08
C PHE A 292 -13.20 -24.00 8.07
N PRO A 293 -12.24 -24.94 8.05
CA PRO A 293 -11.12 -24.94 9.01
C PRO A 293 -10.24 -23.68 8.96
N ALA A 294 -10.25 -22.96 7.83
CA ALA A 294 -9.53 -21.70 7.67
C ALA A 294 -10.16 -20.52 8.46
N LEU A 295 -11.47 -20.59 8.74
CA LEU A 295 -12.18 -19.57 9.50
C LEU A 295 -11.97 -19.79 11.00
N ALA A 296 -11.39 -18.81 11.69
CA ALA A 296 -11.10 -18.97 13.11
C ALA A 296 -12.39 -18.91 13.95
N THR A 297 -12.56 -19.86 14.87
CA THR A 297 -13.68 -19.88 15.82
C THR A 297 -13.81 -18.56 16.61
N SER A 298 -12.68 -17.91 16.91
CA SER A 298 -12.67 -16.58 17.54
C SER A 298 -13.39 -15.51 16.73
N ASP A 299 -13.34 -15.59 15.39
CA ASP A 299 -13.97 -14.60 14.52
C ASP A 299 -15.49 -14.76 14.52
N LEU A 300 -16.00 -16.00 14.61
CA LEU A 300 -17.43 -16.30 14.74
C LEU A 300 -17.99 -15.74 16.07
N TYR A 301 -17.29 -15.97 17.18
CA TYR A 301 -17.70 -15.38 18.46
C TYR A 301 -17.64 -13.85 18.45
N ALA A 302 -16.64 -13.25 17.80
CA ALA A 302 -16.58 -11.80 17.64
C ALA A 302 -17.75 -11.26 16.80
N GLU A 303 -18.22 -12.01 15.79
CA GLU A 303 -19.38 -11.64 14.98
C GLU A 303 -20.67 -11.61 15.82
N ILE A 304 -20.90 -12.63 16.65
CA ILE A 304 -21.99 -12.64 17.66
C ILE A 304 -21.90 -11.39 18.55
N ALA A 305 -20.71 -11.10 19.07
CA ALA A 305 -20.49 -9.97 19.98
C ALA A 305 -20.83 -8.62 19.33
N VAL A 306 -20.46 -8.42 18.06
CA VAL A 306 -20.78 -7.21 17.30
C VAL A 306 -22.29 -7.05 17.10
N VAL A 307 -23.02 -8.14 16.85
CA VAL A 307 -24.48 -8.08 16.69
C VAL A 307 -25.16 -7.75 18.02
N LEU A 308 -24.75 -8.39 19.11
CA LEU A 308 -25.24 -8.10 20.46
C LEU A 308 -25.01 -6.64 20.85
N GLU A 309 -23.83 -6.11 20.54
CA GLU A 309 -23.50 -4.72 20.77
C GLU A 309 -24.42 -3.77 19.99
N ARG A 310 -24.66 -4.03 18.69
CA ARG A 310 -25.58 -3.23 17.88
C ARG A 310 -27.00 -3.23 18.41
N ASN A 311 -27.41 -4.33 19.05
CA ASN A 311 -28.71 -4.48 19.70
C ASN A 311 -28.72 -3.90 21.13
N GLY A 312 -27.66 -3.24 21.58
CA GLY A 312 -27.56 -2.61 22.91
C GLY A 312 -27.35 -3.60 24.07
N LYS A 313 -27.12 -4.88 23.79
CA LYS A 313 -26.88 -5.94 24.78
C LYS A 313 -25.42 -5.99 25.19
N PHE A 314 -24.89 -4.89 25.71
CA PHE A 314 -23.44 -4.72 25.96
C PHE A 314 -22.86 -5.76 26.93
N SER A 315 -23.60 -6.15 27.97
CA SER A 315 -23.14 -7.16 28.94
C SER A 315 -22.95 -8.53 28.30
N GLU A 316 -23.86 -8.95 27.42
CA GLU A 316 -23.71 -10.22 26.69
C GLU A 316 -22.57 -10.13 25.68
N ALA A 317 -22.45 -9.00 24.96
CA ALA A 317 -21.38 -8.76 24.00
C ALA A 317 -19.98 -8.88 24.63
N VAL A 318 -19.81 -8.43 25.88
CA VAL A 318 -18.55 -8.59 26.64
C VAL A 318 -18.15 -10.06 26.73
N ASN A 319 -19.08 -10.95 27.10
CA ASN A 319 -18.77 -12.38 27.24
C ASN A 319 -18.26 -13.00 25.93
N TYR A 320 -18.84 -12.60 24.80
CA TYR A 320 -18.46 -13.13 23.49
C TYR A 320 -17.14 -12.56 22.95
N PHE A 321 -16.86 -11.28 23.18
CA PHE A 321 -15.53 -10.73 22.88
C PHE A 321 -14.43 -11.35 23.76
N ASP A 322 -14.74 -11.68 25.01
CA ASP A 322 -13.81 -12.36 25.91
C ASP A 322 -13.50 -13.78 25.41
N LYS A 323 -14.54 -14.58 25.11
CA LYS A 323 -14.40 -15.89 24.43
C LYS A 323 -13.54 -15.78 23.15
N ALA A 324 -13.79 -14.77 22.31
CA ALA A 324 -13.01 -14.54 21.09
C ALA A 324 -11.53 -14.21 21.37
N ALA A 325 -11.25 -13.41 22.40
CA ALA A 325 -9.90 -13.04 22.82
C ALA A 325 -9.09 -14.20 23.41
N ASP A 326 -9.78 -15.15 24.06
CA ASP A 326 -9.17 -16.35 24.62
C ASP A 326 -8.86 -17.40 23.56
N LEU A 327 -9.72 -17.54 22.56
CA LEU A 327 -9.57 -18.54 21.50
C LEU A 327 -8.59 -18.13 20.40
N THR A 328 -8.24 -16.84 20.28
CA THR A 328 -7.36 -16.37 19.22
C THR A 328 -5.89 -16.42 19.62
N ASN A 329 -5.06 -17.05 18.77
CA ASN A 329 -3.60 -17.02 18.90
C ASN A 329 -2.97 -15.82 18.19
N ASN A 330 -3.76 -15.02 17.44
CA ASN A 330 -3.25 -13.86 16.70
C ASN A 330 -3.21 -12.63 17.65
N PRO A 331 -2.02 -12.08 17.96
CA PRO A 331 -1.90 -10.97 18.91
C PRO A 331 -2.59 -9.69 18.43
N LEU A 332 -2.64 -9.44 17.12
CA LEU A 332 -3.33 -8.28 16.56
C LEU A 332 -4.85 -8.40 16.72
N LYS A 333 -5.42 -9.58 16.43
CA LYS A 333 -6.85 -9.84 16.65
C LYS A 333 -7.19 -9.77 18.13
N LYS A 334 -6.38 -10.40 18.99
CA LYS A 334 -6.54 -10.34 20.45
C LYS A 334 -6.55 -8.89 20.95
N GLN A 335 -5.62 -8.06 20.49
CA GLN A 335 -5.57 -6.65 20.86
C GLN A 335 -6.83 -5.90 20.40
N SER A 336 -7.36 -6.23 19.22
CA SER A 336 -8.61 -5.67 18.70
C SER A 336 -9.81 -6.02 19.59
N TYR A 337 -9.94 -7.28 19.99
CA TYR A 337 -10.99 -7.75 20.90
C TYR A 337 -10.87 -7.11 22.29
N VAL A 338 -9.66 -7.00 22.84
CA VAL A 338 -9.41 -6.28 24.11
C VAL A 338 -9.79 -4.81 24.02
N ASN A 339 -9.55 -4.15 22.89
CA ASN A 339 -9.98 -2.77 22.69
C ASN A 339 -11.52 -2.66 22.63
N ALA A 340 -12.20 -3.62 22.00
CA ALA A 340 -13.66 -3.69 22.01
C ALA A 340 -14.21 -3.87 23.43
N LEU A 341 -13.62 -4.77 24.23
CA LEU A 341 -13.97 -4.98 25.63
C LEU A 341 -13.85 -3.70 26.47
N ARG A 342 -12.74 -2.96 26.33
CA ARG A 342 -12.55 -1.67 27.04
C ARG A 342 -13.62 -0.66 26.66
N ARG A 343 -13.97 -0.58 25.37
CA ARG A 343 -15.02 0.31 24.88
C ARG A 343 -16.38 -0.07 25.45
N LEU A 344 -16.74 -1.35 25.43
CA LEU A 344 -17.98 -1.85 26.02
C LEU A 344 -18.05 -1.57 27.52
N ALA A 345 -16.95 -1.75 28.27
CA ALA A 345 -16.89 -1.42 29.68
C ALA A 345 -17.20 0.07 29.94
N SER A 346 -16.69 0.97 29.09
CA SER A 346 -17.03 2.39 29.16
C SER A 346 -18.50 2.67 28.85
N LEU A 347 -19.09 1.98 27.86
CA LEU A 347 -20.51 2.12 27.51
C LEU A 347 -21.42 1.63 28.64
N ILE A 348 -21.09 0.49 29.25
CA ILE A 348 -21.81 -0.05 30.40
C ILE A 348 -21.72 0.92 31.59
N ALA A 349 -20.54 1.50 31.85
CA ALA A 349 -20.37 2.49 32.90
C ALA A 349 -21.19 3.76 32.64
N ALA A 350 -21.21 4.25 31.40
CA ALA A 350 -22.02 5.40 30.99
C ALA A 350 -23.53 5.13 31.10
N GLN A 351 -24.00 3.96 30.68
CA GLN A 351 -25.41 3.56 30.80
C GLN A 351 -25.86 3.44 32.27
N ARG A 352 -24.96 3.03 33.16
CA ARG A 352 -25.23 3.05 34.61
C ARG A 352 -25.23 4.46 35.19
N ALA A 353 -24.46 5.38 34.61
CA ALA A 353 -24.37 6.77 35.03
C ALA A 353 -25.54 7.65 34.54
N SER A 354 -26.20 7.30 33.42
CA SER A 354 -27.31 8.09 32.86
C SER A 354 -28.62 7.99 33.65
N GLY A 355 -28.70 7.12 34.66
CA GLY A 355 -29.76 7.13 35.68
C GLY A 355 -31.20 6.86 35.20
N GLU A 356 -31.48 6.78 33.90
CA GLU A 356 -32.75 6.33 33.30
C GLU A 356 -32.51 5.09 32.43
N GLY A 357 -33.34 4.07 32.60
CA GLY A 357 -33.33 2.85 31.79
C GLY A 357 -34.73 2.25 31.68
N ILE A 358 -34.86 1.18 30.90
CA ILE A 358 -36.07 0.36 30.83
C ILE A 358 -35.71 -1.02 31.39
N ALA A 359 -36.51 -1.56 32.30
CA ALA A 359 -36.30 -2.92 32.82
C ALA A 359 -36.41 -3.94 31.68
N THR A 360 -35.34 -4.66 31.40
CA THR A 360 -35.27 -5.67 30.33
C THR A 360 -35.95 -6.98 30.72
N GLU A 361 -36.11 -7.22 32.01
CA GLU A 361 -36.73 -8.39 32.64
C GLU A 361 -37.47 -7.96 33.92
N ASP A 362 -38.26 -8.88 34.48
CA ASP A 362 -38.90 -8.67 35.78
C ASP A 362 -37.82 -8.73 36.87
N LEU A 363 -37.66 -7.63 37.62
CA LEU A 363 -36.65 -7.55 38.67
C LEU A 363 -37.16 -8.23 39.94
N SER A 364 -36.31 -9.07 40.53
CA SER A 364 -36.58 -9.78 41.78
C SER A 364 -36.74 -8.83 42.97
N GLU A 365 -36.03 -7.70 42.96
CA GLU A 365 -36.10 -6.69 44.01
C GLU A 365 -37.25 -5.70 43.75
N PRO A 366 -38.17 -5.49 44.71
CA PRO A 366 -39.22 -4.49 44.57
C PRO A 366 -38.63 -3.08 44.64
N CYS A 367 -39.30 -2.13 43.99
CA CYS A 367 -38.91 -0.73 44.04
C CYS A 367 -38.82 -0.24 45.49
N PRO A 368 -37.68 0.31 45.95
CA PRO A 368 -37.48 0.68 47.35
C PRO A 368 -38.40 1.81 47.83
N VAL A 369 -39.01 2.55 46.90
CA VAL A 369 -39.92 3.66 47.20
C VAL A 369 -41.37 3.19 47.34
N CYS A 370 -41.91 2.48 46.34
CA CYS A 370 -43.31 2.07 46.33
C CYS A 370 -43.53 0.63 46.84
N ARG A 371 -42.46 -0.14 47.02
CA ARG A 371 -42.43 -1.56 47.41
C ARG A 371 -43.15 -2.52 46.47
N ARG A 372 -43.48 -2.08 45.25
CA ARG A 372 -44.07 -2.93 44.21
C ARG A 372 -42.95 -3.55 43.35
N PRO A 373 -43.16 -4.78 42.83
CA PRO A 373 -42.23 -5.37 41.86
C PRO A 373 -42.07 -4.47 40.64
N ILE A 374 -40.87 -4.51 40.04
CA ILE A 374 -40.56 -3.78 38.83
C ILE A 374 -40.65 -4.77 37.67
N ALA A 375 -41.67 -4.61 36.83
CA ALA A 375 -41.90 -5.49 35.69
C ALA A 375 -41.08 -5.05 34.46
N LYS A 376 -40.82 -6.00 33.56
CA LYS A 376 -40.24 -5.77 32.24
C LYS A 376 -40.98 -4.65 31.51
N GLY A 377 -40.22 -3.77 30.85
CA GLY A 377 -40.74 -2.62 30.10
C GLY A 377 -41.01 -1.38 30.95
N GLN A 378 -40.92 -1.45 32.28
CA GLN A 378 -41.08 -0.28 33.13
C GLN A 378 -39.83 0.61 33.11
N LYS A 379 -40.04 1.93 33.10
CA LYS A 379 -38.95 2.89 33.26
C LYS A 379 -38.34 2.77 34.66
N ILE A 380 -37.03 2.61 34.70
CA ILE A 380 -36.25 2.45 35.91
C ILE A 380 -35.19 3.53 36.03
N ALA A 381 -34.79 3.79 37.27
CA ALA A 381 -33.62 4.57 37.59
C ALA A 381 -32.72 3.79 38.54
N SER A 382 -31.41 3.95 38.42
CA SER A 382 -30.43 3.34 39.30
C SER A 382 -29.66 4.42 40.05
N CYS A 383 -29.46 4.23 41.35
CA CYS A 383 -28.61 5.13 42.12
C CYS A 383 -27.15 5.03 41.64
N PRO A 384 -26.46 6.13 41.28
CA PRO A 384 -25.08 6.08 40.80
C PRO A 384 -24.08 5.59 41.86
N TYR A 385 -24.46 5.57 43.14
CA TYR A 385 -23.56 5.18 44.23
C TYR A 385 -23.74 3.75 44.74
N CYS A 386 -24.98 3.27 44.83
CA CYS A 386 -25.26 1.92 45.37
C CYS A 386 -25.98 1.03 44.36
N HIS A 387 -26.25 1.54 43.16
CA HIS A 387 -26.86 0.83 42.03
C HIS A 387 -28.24 0.22 42.30
N SER A 388 -28.89 0.56 43.43
CA SER A 388 -30.25 0.11 43.73
C SER A 388 -31.21 0.63 42.65
N ILE A 389 -32.01 -0.28 42.09
CA ILE A 389 -32.94 0.01 41.01
C ILE A 389 -34.31 0.36 41.61
N ALA A 390 -34.97 1.35 41.03
CA ALA A 390 -36.31 1.78 41.40
C ALA A 390 -37.07 2.18 40.13
N HIS A 391 -38.41 2.29 40.21
CA HIS A 391 -39.16 2.97 39.14
C HIS A 391 -38.61 4.38 38.98
N TYR A 392 -38.38 4.79 37.73
CA TYR A 392 -37.78 6.09 37.40
C TYR A 392 -38.52 7.24 38.09
N SER A 393 -39.85 7.31 37.91
CA SER A 393 -40.69 8.34 38.50
C SER A 393 -40.60 8.37 40.03
N HIS A 394 -40.61 7.21 40.68
CA HIS A 394 -40.56 7.13 42.14
C HIS A 394 -39.20 7.56 42.70
N LEU A 395 -38.09 7.18 42.06
CA LEU A 395 -36.76 7.58 42.53
C LEU A 395 -36.51 9.07 42.29
N VAL A 396 -36.91 9.60 41.13
CA VAL A 396 -36.75 11.02 40.80
C VAL A 396 -37.57 11.90 41.75
N GLU A 397 -38.85 11.56 42.00
CA GLU A 397 -39.66 12.30 42.97
C GLU A 397 -39.12 12.19 44.40
N TRP A 398 -38.63 11.01 44.79
CA TRP A 398 -37.97 10.85 46.08
C TRP A 398 -36.75 11.76 46.22
N VAL A 399 -35.90 11.82 45.19
CA VAL A 399 -34.70 12.67 45.19
C VAL A 399 -35.06 14.16 45.18
N LYS A 400 -36.14 14.58 44.51
CA LYS A 400 -36.63 15.97 44.58
C LYS A 400 -36.98 16.39 46.01
N VAL A 401 -37.61 15.50 46.78
CA VAL A 401 -38.08 15.80 48.14
C VAL A 401 -36.98 15.63 49.18
N GLN A 402 -36.27 14.50 49.13
CA GLN A 402 -35.32 14.09 50.17
C GLN A 402 -33.86 14.41 49.83
N GLY A 403 -33.55 14.69 48.56
CA GLY A 403 -32.19 14.94 48.07
C GLY A 403 -31.22 13.77 48.25
N THR A 404 -31.69 12.58 48.65
CA THR A 404 -30.84 11.44 49.05
C THR A 404 -31.40 10.11 48.57
N CYS A 405 -30.53 9.11 48.41
CA CYS A 405 -30.93 7.76 48.02
C CYS A 405 -31.72 7.05 49.16
N PRO A 406 -32.86 6.40 48.88
CA PRO A 406 -33.64 5.69 49.91
C PRO A 406 -32.89 4.49 50.52
N ILE A 407 -31.90 3.94 49.82
CA ILE A 407 -31.10 2.80 50.28
C ILE A 407 -29.80 3.26 50.95
N CYS A 408 -28.91 3.94 50.21
CA CYS A 408 -27.58 4.28 50.74
C CYS A 408 -27.48 5.65 51.41
N ARG A 409 -28.54 6.46 51.37
CA ARG A 409 -28.63 7.81 51.96
C ARG A 409 -27.61 8.83 51.46
N ARG A 410 -26.85 8.53 50.40
CA ARG A 410 -25.97 9.52 49.76
C ARG A 410 -26.80 10.57 49.04
N HIS A 411 -26.28 11.80 49.00
CA HIS A 411 -26.91 12.92 48.30
C HIS A 411 -26.97 12.66 46.79
N LEU A 412 -28.13 12.95 46.19
CA LEU A 412 -28.42 12.81 44.76
C LEU A 412 -29.04 14.10 44.24
N LYS A 413 -28.81 14.40 42.97
CA LYS A 413 -29.46 15.49 42.22
C LYS A 413 -30.37 14.90 41.16
N THR A 414 -31.42 15.63 40.80
CA THR A 414 -32.33 15.20 39.72
C THR A 414 -31.63 15.10 38.37
N ASP A 415 -30.58 15.89 38.17
CA ASP A 415 -29.78 15.88 36.94
C ASP A 415 -28.95 14.61 36.81
N ASP A 416 -28.72 13.88 37.92
CA ASP A 416 -28.06 12.56 37.91
C ASP A 416 -28.92 11.47 37.23
N PHE A 417 -30.16 11.79 36.86
CA PHE A 417 -31.13 10.88 36.22
C PHE A 417 -31.67 11.40 34.90
N LYS A 418 -31.12 12.50 34.37
CA LYS A 418 -31.55 13.04 33.07
C LYS A 418 -30.66 12.47 31.98
N THR A 419 -31.28 11.95 30.93
CA THR A 419 -30.63 11.73 29.64
C THR A 419 -30.51 13.08 28.93
N GLU A 420 -29.30 13.47 28.53
CA GLU A 420 -29.11 14.60 27.59
C GLU A 420 -29.67 14.26 26.21
#